data_AF-I0HF19-F1
#
_entry.id   AF-I0HF19-F1
#
_cell.length_a   1.000
_cell.length_b   1.000
_cell.length_c   1.000
_cell.angle_alpha   90.00
_cell.angle_beta   90.00
_cell.angle_gamma   90.00
#
_symmetry.space_group_name_H-M   'P 1'
#
loop_
_entity.id
_entity.type
_entity.pdbx_description
1 polymer ?
#
loop_
_entity_poly.entity_id
_entity_poly.type
_entity_poly.pdbx_seq_one_letter_code
_entity_poly.pdbx_strand_id
1 'polypeptide(L)'
;MSRMVERDDSDTQPVGRRFRQWTPPDLPWLRRRIVPPPDVTAEEIASRDIAEQEIFEEAIEEVQLRTVADWEFRFRAWRLAGLGLLLVLVLVVTMSRLLVGGPPSVAQLREQAGVDSWTTLNIGVKDDQYGVAYFDPGAGEKWSGFDIDIAYMIAEDLGFRRDDVRFYGLESEDRARMQATDAKGKRVPVQLVIASYSVTDKRKAEGVHFSAPYLHTEQSVITLSGHSPVSALEDLEDQRVCTLSTSTSQSALTLAGAHVSRKNRVRDCFAELDKRNIDAVSTDAAILAGWKHKFPDKYVHWDLGLENVERWGVNVGDNAALETLVNLTLYRSYADPADDRWELAYQRNLQSEIDKEKPVPIAEGMQPRVERPDVRHLPWEDPLG
;
A
#
# COMPACT_ATOMS: atom_id res chain seq x y z
N MET A 1 -52.04 8.88 22.67
CA MET A 1 -51.68 8.88 21.23
C MET A 1 -50.20 8.55 21.16
N SER A 2 -49.65 7.44 20.67
CA SER A 2 -50.19 6.27 19.97
C SER A 2 -49.27 5.06 20.23
N ARG A 3 -49.89 3.97 20.70
CA ARG A 3 -49.72 2.55 20.36
C ARG A 3 -48.33 1.99 19.98
N MET A 4 -47.83 1.18 20.92
CA MET A 4 -47.11 -0.09 20.72
C MET A 4 -47.74 -0.92 19.58
N VAL A 5 -46.87 -1.46 18.72
CA VAL A 5 -47.22 -2.50 17.76
C VAL A 5 -46.67 -3.83 18.28
N GLU A 6 -47.62 -4.70 18.58
CA GLU A 6 -47.50 -6.07 19.04
C GLU A 6 -47.12 -6.97 17.85
N ARG A 7 -46.18 -7.89 18.07
CA ARG A 7 -45.67 -8.83 17.07
C ARG A 7 -46.43 -10.14 17.25
N ASP A 8 -47.23 -10.49 16.25
CA ASP A 8 -48.07 -11.69 16.23
C ASP A 8 -47.31 -12.86 15.59
N ASP A 9 -47.26 -13.97 16.31
CA ASP A 9 -46.75 -15.28 15.90
C ASP A 9 -47.95 -16.10 15.42
N SER A 10 -48.03 -16.45 14.13
CA SER A 10 -48.68 -17.68 13.71
C SER A 10 -48.47 -18.02 12.23
N ASP A 11 -48.39 -19.33 12.00
CA ASP A 11 -48.81 -20.07 10.81
C ASP A 11 -47.75 -20.42 9.75
N THR A 12 -46.97 -21.45 10.07
CA THR A 12 -46.35 -22.35 9.10
C THR A 12 -47.39 -23.37 8.59
N GLN A 13 -47.77 -23.29 7.31
CA GLN A 13 -48.46 -24.38 6.60
C GLN A 13 -47.69 -24.88 5.37
N PRO A 14 -47.73 -26.19 5.07
CA PRO A 14 -46.93 -26.82 4.02
C PRO A 14 -47.59 -26.73 2.63
N VAL A 15 -46.77 -26.51 1.60
CA VAL A 15 -47.18 -26.47 0.19
C VAL A 15 -47.43 -27.89 -0.33
N GLY A 16 -48.69 -28.34 -0.27
CA GLY A 16 -49.16 -29.56 -0.93
C GLY A 16 -49.33 -29.36 -2.44
N ARG A 17 -48.52 -30.04 -3.28
CA ARG A 17 -48.73 -30.11 -4.73
C ARG A 17 -49.99 -30.93 -5.04
N ARG A 18 -51.04 -30.28 -5.56
CA ARG A 18 -52.19 -30.96 -6.15
C ARG A 18 -51.79 -31.63 -7.47
N PHE A 19 -51.74 -32.96 -7.48
CA PHE A 19 -51.85 -33.73 -8.72
C PHE A 19 -53.27 -33.54 -9.27
N ARG A 20 -53.41 -32.85 -10.42
CA ARG A 20 -54.65 -32.91 -11.21
C ARG A 20 -54.74 -34.32 -11.80
N GLN A 21 -55.65 -35.13 -11.27
CA GLN A 21 -56.10 -36.34 -11.94
C GLN A 21 -56.66 -35.96 -13.31
N TRP A 22 -56.06 -36.49 -14.36
CA TRP A 22 -56.57 -36.41 -15.72
C TRP A 22 -57.70 -37.45 -15.84
N THR A 23 -58.94 -36.99 -15.97
CA THR A 23 -60.05 -37.82 -16.43
C THR A 23 -60.14 -37.70 -17.96
N PRO A 24 -60.14 -38.80 -18.71
CA PRO A 24 -60.35 -38.75 -20.14
C PRO A 24 -61.77 -38.20 -20.43
N PRO A 25 -61.97 -37.46 -21.53
CA PRO A 25 -63.31 -37.03 -21.94
C PRO A 25 -64.17 -38.24 -22.32
N ASP A 26 -65.43 -38.24 -21.92
CA ASP A 26 -66.45 -39.20 -22.37
C ASP A 26 -66.60 -39.08 -23.90
N LEU A 27 -66.06 -40.05 -24.63
CA LEU A 27 -66.17 -40.16 -26.10
C LEU A 27 -67.38 -41.04 -26.45
N PRO A 28 -68.54 -40.47 -26.87
CA PRO A 28 -69.79 -41.22 -27.01
C PRO A 28 -69.84 -42.17 -28.22
N TRP A 29 -68.78 -42.21 -29.03
CA TRP A 29 -68.72 -43.00 -30.28
C TRP A 29 -68.08 -44.39 -30.12
N LEU A 30 -67.62 -44.75 -28.91
CA LEU A 30 -66.98 -46.05 -28.62
C LEU A 30 -67.94 -47.22 -28.34
N ARG A 31 -69.25 -47.07 -28.59
CA ARG A 31 -70.24 -48.18 -28.57
C ARG A 31 -70.81 -48.49 -29.95
N ARG A 32 -69.99 -48.55 -30.99
CA ARG A 32 -70.33 -49.32 -32.19
C ARG A 32 -69.80 -50.74 -32.01
N ARG A 33 -70.68 -51.70 -31.74
CA ARG A 33 -70.38 -53.11 -32.00
C ARG A 33 -70.13 -53.22 -33.49
N ILE A 34 -68.86 -53.41 -33.87
CA ILE A 34 -68.50 -53.86 -35.21
C ILE A 34 -69.04 -55.28 -35.30
N VAL A 35 -70.16 -55.46 -36.01
CA VAL A 35 -70.64 -56.78 -36.39
C VAL A 35 -69.78 -57.21 -37.59
N PRO A 36 -69.06 -58.34 -37.51
CA PRO A 36 -68.23 -58.79 -38.62
C PRO A 36 -69.11 -59.18 -39.83
N PRO A 37 -68.64 -58.97 -41.07
CA PRO A 37 -69.34 -59.42 -42.28
C PRO A 37 -69.47 -60.95 -42.31
N PRO A 38 -70.53 -61.51 -42.93
CA PRO A 38 -70.96 -62.89 -42.68
C PRO A 38 -70.09 -64.00 -43.31
N ASP A 39 -69.03 -63.69 -44.05
CA ASP A 39 -68.36 -64.68 -44.91
C ASP A 39 -66.85 -64.79 -44.67
N VAL A 40 -66.35 -64.40 -43.50
CA VAL A 40 -64.93 -64.50 -43.14
C VAL A 40 -64.76 -65.53 -42.04
N THR A 41 -63.89 -66.51 -42.24
CA THR A 41 -63.65 -67.57 -41.24
C THR A 41 -62.90 -67.01 -40.04
N ALA A 42 -63.16 -67.55 -38.84
CA ALA A 42 -62.48 -67.11 -37.62
C ALA A 42 -60.94 -67.21 -37.72
N GLU A 43 -60.45 -68.13 -38.54
CA GLU A 43 -59.03 -68.35 -38.84
C GLU A 43 -58.43 -67.22 -39.70
N GLU A 44 -59.22 -66.68 -40.64
CA GLU A 44 -58.80 -65.59 -41.54
C GLU A 44 -58.78 -64.23 -40.81
N ILE A 45 -59.70 -63.99 -39.87
CA ILE A 45 -59.68 -62.82 -38.97
C ILE A 45 -58.45 -62.89 -38.05
N ALA A 46 -58.21 -64.05 -37.43
CA ALA A 46 -57.05 -64.24 -36.55
C ALA A 46 -55.72 -64.06 -37.30
N SER A 47 -55.62 -64.55 -38.54
CA SER A 47 -54.40 -64.38 -39.36
C SER A 47 -54.13 -62.93 -39.74
N ARG A 48 -55.17 -62.12 -40.01
CA ARG A 48 -55.03 -60.68 -40.28
C ARG A 48 -54.68 -59.90 -39.03
N ASP A 49 -55.27 -60.21 -37.88
CA ASP A 49 -54.94 -59.57 -36.62
C ASP A 49 -53.50 -59.85 -36.21
N ILE A 50 -52.99 -61.07 -36.41
CA ILE A 50 -51.58 -61.42 -36.14
C ILE A 50 -50.65 -60.66 -37.09
N ALA A 51 -50.95 -60.60 -38.39
CA ALA A 51 -50.13 -59.87 -39.36
C ALA A 51 -50.14 -58.34 -39.11
N GLU A 52 -51.30 -57.77 -38.74
CA GLU A 52 -51.38 -56.35 -38.35
C GLU A 52 -50.65 -56.08 -37.02
N GLN A 53 -50.66 -57.03 -36.08
CA GLN A 53 -49.89 -56.94 -34.83
C GLN A 53 -48.38 -56.98 -35.06
N GLU A 54 -47.87 -57.90 -35.90
CA GLU A 54 -46.43 -57.97 -36.20
C GLU A 54 -45.93 -56.70 -36.89
N ILE A 55 -46.68 -56.16 -37.86
CA ILE A 55 -46.32 -54.89 -38.54
C ILE A 55 -46.36 -53.72 -37.56
N PHE A 56 -47.32 -53.71 -36.63
CA PHE A 56 -47.43 -52.67 -35.62
C PHE A 56 -46.30 -52.76 -34.59
N GLU A 57 -45.90 -53.96 -34.17
CA GLU A 57 -44.76 -54.18 -33.27
C GLU A 57 -43.43 -53.77 -33.92
N GLU A 58 -43.20 -54.14 -35.18
CA GLU A 58 -41.99 -53.77 -35.93
C GLU A 58 -41.90 -52.24 -36.15
N ALA A 59 -43.03 -51.60 -36.47
CA ALA A 59 -43.11 -50.14 -36.59
C ALA A 59 -42.89 -49.42 -35.25
N ILE A 60 -43.39 -49.98 -34.13
CA ILE A 60 -43.12 -49.45 -32.80
C ILE A 60 -41.64 -49.58 -32.45
N GLU A 61 -41.01 -50.72 -32.75
CA GLU A 61 -39.60 -50.96 -32.45
C GLU A 61 -38.70 -50.00 -33.26
N GLU A 62 -38.97 -49.79 -34.56
CA GLU A 62 -38.24 -48.81 -35.37
C GLU A 62 -38.41 -47.37 -34.84
N VAL A 63 -39.64 -46.98 -34.47
CA VAL A 63 -39.92 -45.65 -33.91
C VAL A 63 -39.23 -45.48 -32.54
N GLN A 64 -39.22 -46.52 -31.71
CA GLN A 64 -38.53 -46.52 -30.42
C GLN A 64 -37.01 -46.44 -30.59
N LEU A 65 -36.42 -47.21 -31.51
CA LEU A 65 -34.98 -47.15 -31.78
C LEU A 65 -34.55 -45.79 -32.34
N ARG A 66 -35.31 -45.22 -33.29
CA ARG A 66 -35.04 -43.87 -33.83
C ARG A 66 -35.20 -42.80 -32.75
N THR A 67 -36.24 -42.86 -31.93
CA THR A 67 -36.46 -41.88 -30.87
C THR A 67 -35.40 -41.96 -29.78
N VAL A 68 -34.94 -43.15 -29.38
CA VAL A 68 -33.85 -43.34 -28.42
C VAL A 68 -32.51 -42.85 -29.00
N ALA A 69 -32.21 -43.15 -30.26
CA ALA A 69 -30.99 -42.69 -30.93
C ALA A 69 -30.95 -41.15 -31.06
N ASP A 70 -32.07 -40.53 -31.46
CA ASP A 70 -32.20 -39.07 -31.50
C ASP A 70 -32.10 -38.44 -30.11
N TRP A 71 -32.63 -39.11 -29.08
CA TRP A 71 -32.49 -38.68 -27.69
C TRP A 71 -31.03 -38.69 -27.24
N GLU A 72 -30.30 -39.79 -27.45
CA GLU A 72 -28.89 -39.88 -27.09
C GLU A 72 -28.04 -38.84 -27.82
N PHE A 73 -28.25 -38.64 -29.12
CA PHE A 73 -27.52 -37.67 -29.91
C PHE A 73 -27.77 -36.24 -29.41
N ARG A 74 -29.04 -35.89 -29.14
CA ARG A 74 -29.41 -34.62 -28.53
C ARG A 74 -28.75 -34.46 -27.16
N PHE A 75 -28.81 -35.47 -26.28
CA PHE A 75 -28.16 -35.40 -24.97
C PHE A 75 -26.64 -35.19 -25.04
N ARG A 76 -25.95 -35.82 -26.00
CA ARG A 76 -24.51 -35.59 -26.25
C ARG A 76 -24.24 -34.16 -26.72
N ALA A 77 -25.04 -33.64 -27.64
CA ALA A 77 -24.93 -32.25 -28.11
C ALA A 77 -25.18 -31.22 -26.99
N TRP A 78 -26.21 -31.43 -26.16
CA TRP A 78 -26.50 -30.56 -25.00
C TRP A 78 -25.41 -30.62 -23.93
N ARG A 79 -24.79 -31.80 -23.69
CA ARG A 79 -23.64 -31.93 -22.77
C ARG A 79 -22.41 -31.19 -23.28
N LEU A 80 -22.09 -31.29 -24.57
CA LEU A 80 -20.97 -30.58 -25.18
C LEU A 80 -21.21 -29.06 -25.20
N ALA A 81 -22.43 -28.61 -25.51
CA ALA A 81 -22.81 -27.21 -25.42
C ALA A 81 -22.73 -26.68 -23.97
N GLY A 82 -23.19 -27.47 -22.99
CA GLY A 82 -23.08 -27.15 -21.57
C GLY A 82 -21.63 -27.07 -21.08
N LEU A 83 -20.77 -28.00 -21.50
CA LEU A 83 -19.32 -27.97 -21.22
C LEU A 83 -18.64 -26.76 -21.86
N GLY A 84 -18.97 -26.45 -23.12
CA GLY A 84 -18.48 -25.26 -23.80
C GLY A 84 -18.89 -23.97 -23.10
N LEU A 85 -20.15 -23.84 -22.72
CA LEU A 85 -20.65 -22.69 -21.95
C LEU A 85 -19.98 -22.56 -20.59
N LEU A 86 -19.77 -23.67 -19.89
CA LEU A 86 -19.10 -23.69 -18.59
C LEU A 86 -17.63 -23.29 -18.72
N LEU A 87 -16.92 -23.76 -19.74
CA LEU A 87 -15.55 -23.33 -20.03
C LEU A 87 -15.49 -21.83 -20.32
N VAL A 88 -16.39 -21.31 -21.15
CA VAL A 88 -16.47 -19.87 -21.43
C VAL A 88 -16.75 -19.08 -20.16
N LEU A 89 -17.68 -19.52 -19.32
CA LEU A 89 -17.98 -18.86 -18.05
C LEU A 89 -16.78 -18.88 -17.09
N VAL A 90 -16.08 -20.00 -16.99
CA VAL A 90 -14.85 -20.10 -16.19
C VAL A 90 -13.79 -19.14 -16.71
N LEU A 91 -13.60 -19.06 -18.03
CA LEU A 91 -12.66 -18.14 -18.68
C LEU A 91 -13.04 -16.68 -18.44
N VAL A 92 -14.33 -16.34 -18.55
CA VAL A 92 -14.83 -14.98 -18.30
C VAL A 92 -14.66 -14.61 -16.84
N VAL A 93 -14.97 -15.50 -15.89
CA VAL A 93 -14.81 -15.23 -14.45
C VAL A 93 -13.35 -15.11 -14.06
N THR A 94 -12.47 -15.99 -14.57
CA THR A 94 -11.01 -15.88 -14.33
C THR A 94 -10.44 -14.63 -14.95
N MET A 95 -10.77 -14.31 -16.20
CA MET A 95 -10.35 -13.06 -16.86
C MET A 95 -10.89 -11.83 -16.14
N SER A 96 -12.14 -11.85 -15.68
CA SER A 96 -12.73 -10.73 -14.91
C SER A 96 -12.04 -10.55 -13.56
N ARG A 97 -11.68 -11.63 -12.86
CA ARG A 97 -10.90 -11.53 -11.62
C ARG A 97 -9.49 -11.00 -11.86
N LEU A 98 -8.84 -11.41 -12.94
CA LEU A 98 -7.51 -10.91 -13.31
C LEU A 98 -7.52 -9.42 -13.69
N LEU A 99 -8.59 -8.95 -14.35
CA LEU A 99 -8.68 -7.57 -14.85
C LEU A 99 -9.31 -6.58 -13.86
N VAL A 100 -10.24 -7.03 -13.00
CA VAL A 100 -11.06 -6.15 -12.15
C VAL A 100 -10.86 -6.42 -10.64
N GLY A 101 -10.35 -7.59 -10.25
CA GLY A 101 -10.27 -8.03 -8.84
C GLY A 101 -8.89 -8.05 -8.21
N GLY A 102 -7.85 -7.54 -8.87
CA GLY A 102 -6.48 -7.52 -8.36
C GLY A 102 -6.04 -6.16 -7.80
N PRO A 103 -4.89 -6.09 -7.10
CA PRO A 103 -4.25 -4.83 -6.70
C PRO A 103 -4.09 -3.88 -7.88
N PRO A 104 -4.03 -2.56 -7.66
CA PRO A 104 -3.85 -1.60 -8.75
C PRO A 104 -2.50 -1.81 -9.45
N SER A 105 -2.43 -1.52 -10.75
CA SER A 105 -1.14 -1.43 -11.45
C SER A 105 -0.44 -0.10 -11.14
N VAL A 106 0.86 0.00 -11.44
CA VAL A 106 1.61 1.26 -11.32
C VAL A 106 0.92 2.40 -12.09
N ALA A 107 0.44 2.15 -13.31
CA ALA A 107 -0.27 3.16 -14.10
C ALA A 107 -1.55 3.66 -13.40
N GLN A 108 -2.33 2.75 -12.78
CA GLN A 108 -3.52 3.12 -12.02
C GLN A 108 -3.18 3.91 -10.77
N LEU A 109 -2.11 3.53 -10.06
CA LEU A 109 -1.64 4.27 -8.88
C LEU A 109 -1.17 5.68 -9.26
N ARG A 110 -0.45 5.84 -10.38
CA ARG A 110 -0.01 7.16 -10.87
C ARG A 110 -1.19 8.07 -11.20
N GLU A 111 -2.21 7.52 -11.88
CA GLU A 111 -3.45 8.22 -12.17
C GLU A 111 -4.18 8.64 -10.88
N GLN A 112 -4.36 7.72 -9.93
CA GLN A 112 -5.02 7.98 -8.64
C GLN A 112 -4.26 9.01 -7.79
N ALA A 113 -2.92 8.92 -7.79
CA ALA A 113 -2.07 9.85 -7.08
C ALA A 113 -2.01 11.24 -7.75
N GLY A 114 -2.43 11.34 -9.03
CA GLY A 114 -2.34 12.55 -9.83
C GLY A 114 -0.92 12.90 -10.28
N VAL A 115 0.03 11.98 -10.15
CA VAL A 115 1.46 12.21 -10.41
C VAL A 115 1.70 12.69 -11.83
N ASP A 116 1.01 12.09 -12.81
CA ASP A 116 1.16 12.42 -14.24
C ASP A 116 0.63 13.82 -14.60
N SER A 117 -0.14 14.46 -13.71
CA SER A 117 -0.63 15.83 -13.92
C SER A 117 0.36 16.90 -13.42
N TRP A 118 1.38 16.51 -12.65
CA TRP A 118 2.33 17.45 -12.08
C TRP A 118 3.44 17.74 -13.07
N THR A 119 3.65 19.02 -13.37
CA THR A 119 4.81 19.47 -14.15
C THR A 119 6.06 19.64 -13.28
N THR A 120 5.89 19.69 -11.96
CA THR A 120 6.97 19.92 -11.00
C THR A 120 6.62 19.19 -9.72
N LEU A 121 7.59 18.44 -9.18
CA LEU A 121 7.48 17.78 -7.89
C LEU A 121 8.06 18.68 -6.80
N ASN A 122 7.20 19.30 -6.00
CA ASN A 122 7.59 20.12 -4.87
C ASN A 122 7.79 19.24 -3.63
N ILE A 123 8.99 19.24 -3.08
CA ILE A 123 9.37 18.42 -1.92
C ILE A 123 9.81 19.34 -0.79
N GLY A 124 9.21 19.15 0.38
CA GLY A 124 9.58 19.81 1.60
C GLY A 124 10.72 19.10 2.30
N VAL A 125 11.80 19.82 2.61
CA VAL A 125 13.03 19.27 3.20
C VAL A 125 13.55 20.19 4.31
N LYS A 126 14.40 19.67 5.20
CA LYS A 126 15.20 20.55 6.08
C LYS A 126 16.26 21.28 5.25
N ASP A 127 16.73 22.42 5.75
CA ASP A 127 17.69 23.28 5.02
C ASP A 127 18.92 23.64 5.85
N ASP A 128 19.06 23.02 7.01
CA ASP A 128 20.01 23.40 8.07
C ASP A 128 20.68 22.22 8.76
N GLN A 129 20.60 21.04 8.17
CA GLN A 129 21.18 19.81 8.70
C GLN A 129 22.28 19.35 7.73
N TYR A 130 23.54 19.60 8.09
CA TYR A 130 24.68 19.05 7.34
C TYR A 130 24.57 17.52 7.24
N GLY A 131 24.93 16.96 6.09
CA GLY A 131 24.80 15.52 5.81
C GLY A 131 23.38 15.06 5.51
N VAL A 132 22.37 15.59 6.17
CA VAL A 132 20.98 15.14 6.01
C VAL A 132 20.24 15.93 4.93
N ALA A 133 20.04 17.23 5.15
CA ALA A 133 19.46 18.14 4.18
C ALA A 133 19.92 19.57 4.47
N TYR A 134 20.74 20.09 3.57
CA TYR A 134 21.35 21.41 3.69
C TYR A 134 21.14 22.20 2.41
N PHE A 135 20.79 23.48 2.59
CA PHE A 135 20.77 24.45 1.51
C PHE A 135 21.97 25.37 1.64
N ASP A 136 22.84 25.38 0.62
CA ASP A 136 23.97 26.29 0.55
C ASP A 136 23.62 27.52 -0.29
N PRO A 137 23.36 28.70 0.32
CA PRO A 137 23.06 29.91 -0.42
C PRO A 137 24.31 30.49 -1.13
N GLY A 138 25.52 30.12 -0.72
CA GLY A 138 26.79 30.60 -1.29
C GLY A 138 27.30 29.78 -2.46
N ALA A 139 26.93 28.51 -2.56
CA ALA A 139 27.32 27.59 -3.64
C ALA A 139 26.31 27.53 -4.79
N GLY A 140 25.67 28.66 -5.12
CA GLY A 140 24.69 28.74 -6.21
C GLY A 140 23.36 28.08 -5.89
N GLU A 141 22.88 28.22 -4.64
CA GLU A 141 21.57 27.72 -4.18
C GLU A 141 21.42 26.19 -4.31
N LYS A 142 22.47 25.46 -3.91
CA LYS A 142 22.53 24.01 -4.06
C LYS A 142 21.98 23.28 -2.84
N TRP A 143 21.11 22.31 -3.08
CA TRP A 143 20.66 21.34 -2.09
C TRP A 143 21.59 20.13 -2.06
N SER A 144 21.90 19.65 -0.86
CA SER A 144 22.72 18.44 -0.65
C SER A 144 22.33 17.72 0.63
N GLY A 145 22.61 16.42 0.67
CA GLY A 145 22.41 15.58 1.83
C GLY A 145 21.68 14.28 1.50
N PHE A 146 21.60 13.41 2.49
CA PHE A 146 20.96 12.11 2.39
C PHE A 146 19.47 12.21 2.02
N ASP A 147 18.68 13.05 2.70
CA ASP A 147 17.25 13.24 2.39
C ASP A 147 17.05 13.78 0.97
N ILE A 148 17.99 14.60 0.47
CA ILE A 148 17.96 15.14 -0.89
C ILE A 148 18.19 14.04 -1.92
N ASP A 149 19.08 13.10 -1.64
CA ASP A 149 19.33 11.97 -2.53
C ASP A 149 18.18 10.96 -2.52
N ILE A 150 17.61 10.67 -1.35
CA ILE A 150 16.38 9.86 -1.23
C ILE A 150 15.23 10.52 -2.00
N ALA A 151 15.10 11.84 -1.91
CA ALA A 151 14.09 12.58 -2.65
C ALA A 151 14.28 12.46 -4.18
N TYR A 152 15.52 12.53 -4.67
CA TYR A 152 15.80 12.32 -6.09
C TYR A 152 15.57 10.89 -6.54
N MET A 153 15.91 9.89 -5.72
CA MET A 153 15.63 8.48 -5.98
C MET A 153 14.12 8.25 -6.15
N ILE A 154 13.30 8.77 -5.23
CA ILE A 154 11.83 8.71 -5.31
C ILE A 154 11.33 9.47 -6.54
N ALA A 155 11.85 10.67 -6.80
CA ALA A 155 11.43 11.48 -7.93
C ALA A 155 11.68 10.79 -9.28
N GLU A 156 12.83 10.12 -9.43
CA GLU A 156 13.20 9.38 -10.63
C GLU A 156 12.24 8.23 -10.92
N ASP A 157 11.91 7.41 -9.90
CA ASP A 157 10.93 6.33 -10.02
C ASP A 157 9.50 6.84 -10.27
N LEU A 158 9.18 8.04 -9.79
CA LEU A 158 7.95 8.75 -10.12
C LEU A 158 7.98 9.40 -11.51
N GLY A 159 9.10 9.33 -12.24
CA GLY A 159 9.24 9.80 -13.62
C GLY A 159 9.62 11.27 -13.77
N PHE A 160 10.08 11.93 -12.69
CA PHE A 160 10.55 13.31 -12.74
C PHE A 160 12.05 13.35 -12.98
N ARG A 161 12.49 14.26 -13.86
CA ARG A 161 13.91 14.60 -13.95
C ARG A 161 14.31 15.49 -12.77
N ARG A 162 15.62 15.55 -12.48
CA ARG A 162 16.14 16.44 -11.44
C ARG A 162 15.72 17.90 -11.61
N ASP A 163 15.64 18.39 -12.85
CA ASP A 163 15.23 19.76 -13.17
C ASP A 163 13.73 20.02 -12.93
N ASP A 164 12.93 18.98 -12.79
CA ASP A 164 11.49 19.04 -12.50
C ASP A 164 11.20 18.91 -10.99
N VAL A 165 12.24 18.70 -10.16
CA VAL A 165 12.13 18.66 -8.71
C VAL A 165 12.43 20.04 -8.13
N ARG A 166 11.60 20.50 -7.19
CA ARG A 166 11.81 21.75 -6.45
C ARG A 166 11.79 21.47 -4.96
N PHE A 167 12.90 21.76 -4.30
CA PHE A 167 13.01 21.68 -2.85
C PHE A 167 12.62 22.99 -2.19
N TYR A 168 11.91 22.88 -1.08
CA TYR A 168 11.52 24.00 -0.25
C TYR A 168 11.89 23.71 1.20
N GLY A 169 12.57 24.66 1.83
CA GLY A 169 12.94 24.57 3.24
C GLY A 169 11.70 24.61 4.12
N LEU A 170 11.62 23.72 5.10
CA LEU A 170 10.55 23.70 6.09
C LEU A 170 11.03 23.69 7.53
N GLU A 171 10.16 24.19 8.39
CA GLU A 171 10.33 24.16 9.83
C GLU A 171 9.78 22.86 10.41
N SER A 172 10.34 22.40 11.52
CA SER A 172 9.98 21.09 12.07
C SER A 172 8.48 20.96 12.41
N GLU A 173 7.84 22.06 12.80
CA GLU A 173 6.40 22.15 13.07
C GLU A 173 5.51 22.10 11.82
N ASP A 174 6.08 22.35 10.64
CA ASP A 174 5.35 22.38 9.38
C ASP A 174 5.32 21.01 8.67
N ARG A 175 6.14 20.06 9.13
CA ARG A 175 6.27 18.71 8.52
C ARG A 175 4.93 17.99 8.38
N ALA A 176 4.11 18.02 9.44
CA ALA A 176 2.79 17.40 9.43
C ALA A 176 1.81 18.09 8.47
N ARG A 177 1.95 19.41 8.28
CA ARG A 177 1.05 20.22 7.44
C ARG A 177 1.40 20.20 5.95
N MET A 178 2.49 19.54 5.55
CA MET A 178 2.96 19.51 4.15
C MET A 178 3.14 20.93 3.58
N GLN A 179 3.62 21.86 4.42
CA GLN A 179 3.66 23.29 4.12
C GLN A 179 5.09 23.82 4.25
N ALA A 180 5.78 24.02 3.14
CA ALA A 180 7.11 24.60 3.15
C ALA A 180 7.06 26.13 2.95
N THR A 181 8.24 26.75 2.99
CA THR A 181 8.41 28.18 2.72
C THR A 181 9.45 28.36 1.62
N ASP A 182 9.15 29.16 0.59
CA ASP A 182 10.10 29.47 -0.47
C ASP A 182 11.14 30.51 -0.04
N ALA A 183 12.15 30.73 -0.88
CA ALA A 183 13.21 31.71 -0.63
C ALA A 183 12.69 33.16 -0.46
N LYS A 184 11.44 33.44 -0.85
CA LYS A 184 10.78 34.75 -0.72
C LYS A 184 9.90 34.83 0.52
N GLY A 185 9.88 33.78 1.36
CA GLY A 185 9.07 33.74 2.57
C GLY A 185 7.60 33.38 2.33
N LYS A 186 7.22 32.94 1.13
CA LYS A 186 5.85 32.53 0.83
C LYS A 186 5.64 31.06 1.20
N ARG A 187 4.47 30.78 1.80
CA ARG A 187 4.01 29.41 2.04
C ARG A 187 3.75 28.67 0.72
N VAL A 188 4.40 27.52 0.53
CA VAL A 188 4.24 26.63 -0.63
C VAL A 188 3.82 25.23 -0.18
N PRO A 189 2.64 24.72 -0.61
CA PRO A 189 2.27 23.33 -0.34
C PRO A 189 3.18 22.39 -1.14
N VAL A 190 3.56 21.28 -0.52
CA VAL A 190 4.44 20.27 -1.12
C VAL A 190 3.72 18.93 -1.26
N GLN A 191 4.14 18.10 -2.22
CA GLN A 191 3.56 16.76 -2.42
C GLN A 191 4.21 15.70 -1.51
N LEU A 192 5.47 15.91 -1.12
CA LEU A 192 6.23 15.02 -0.26
C LEU A 192 6.97 15.83 0.80
N VAL A 193 7.12 15.28 1.99
CA VAL A 193 8.02 15.79 3.03
C VAL A 193 9.04 14.72 3.39
N ILE A 194 10.31 15.01 3.10
CA ILE A 194 11.48 14.17 3.37
C ILE A 194 12.43 15.03 4.21
N ALA A 195 12.24 14.98 5.53
CA ALA A 195 12.77 16.00 6.43
C ALA A 195 13.10 15.41 7.81
N SER A 196 13.99 14.41 7.84
CA SER A 196 14.47 13.71 9.03
C SER A 196 13.31 13.38 9.99
N TYR A 197 12.26 12.77 9.47
CA TYR A 197 10.93 12.75 10.11
C TYR A 197 10.57 11.36 10.61
N SER A 198 10.66 11.16 11.93
CA SER A 198 10.39 9.84 12.50
C SER A 198 8.93 9.40 12.36
N VAL A 199 8.71 8.12 12.09
CA VAL A 199 7.40 7.49 12.07
C VAL A 199 7.02 7.15 13.51
N THR A 200 5.89 7.69 13.99
CA THR A 200 5.34 7.35 15.32
C THR A 200 3.83 7.16 15.26
N ASP A 201 3.30 6.32 16.16
CA ASP A 201 1.85 6.08 16.24
C ASP A 201 1.07 7.36 16.57
N LYS A 202 1.66 8.24 17.39
CA LYS A 202 1.08 9.56 17.69
C LYS A 202 0.93 10.40 16.42
N ARG A 203 1.97 10.50 15.58
CA ARG A 203 1.90 11.26 14.32
C ARG A 203 0.88 10.66 13.35
N LYS A 204 0.81 9.32 13.25
CA LYS A 204 -0.21 8.63 12.47
C LYS A 204 -1.64 8.92 12.96
N ALA A 205 -1.86 8.88 14.27
CA ALA A 205 -3.14 9.21 14.88
C ALA A 205 -3.53 10.69 14.69
N GLU A 206 -2.55 11.59 14.53
CA GLU A 206 -2.74 13.01 14.21
C GLU A 206 -2.94 13.27 12.70
N GLY A 207 -3.04 12.23 11.87
CA GLY A 207 -3.31 12.34 10.43
C GLY A 207 -2.08 12.45 9.55
N VAL A 208 -0.90 12.08 10.05
CA VAL A 208 0.32 12.01 9.22
C VAL A 208 0.45 10.62 8.60
N HIS A 209 0.46 10.57 7.28
CA HIS A 209 0.61 9.35 6.49
C HIS A 209 2.05 9.20 6.04
N PHE A 210 2.67 8.07 6.38
CA PHE A 210 4.09 7.82 6.17
C PHE A 210 4.32 6.66 5.21
N SER A 211 5.36 6.77 4.40
CA SER A 211 5.99 5.62 3.77
C SER A 211 6.56 4.64 4.79
N ALA A 212 7.03 3.49 4.31
CA ALA A 212 7.98 2.65 5.02
C ALA A 212 9.24 3.48 5.38
N PRO A 213 9.92 3.14 6.48
CA PRO A 213 11.14 3.85 6.87
C PRO A 213 12.25 3.73 5.82
N TYR A 214 13.01 4.80 5.61
CA TYR A 214 14.19 4.83 4.75
C TYR A 214 15.51 5.01 5.53
N LEU A 215 15.46 5.31 6.82
CA LEU A 215 16.64 5.34 7.70
C LEU A 215 16.27 4.97 9.13
N HIS A 216 17.19 4.28 9.80
CA HIS A 216 17.19 4.08 11.24
C HIS A 216 18.35 4.85 11.87
N THR A 217 18.05 5.67 12.86
CA THR A 217 19.01 6.42 13.68
C THR A 217 18.57 6.33 15.14
N GLU A 218 19.38 6.85 16.06
CA GLU A 218 19.05 6.95 17.47
C GLU A 218 19.14 8.41 17.94
N GLN A 219 18.61 8.69 19.13
CA GLN A 219 18.79 9.99 19.77
C GLN A 219 20.19 10.08 20.38
N SER A 220 20.85 11.22 20.19
CA SER A 220 22.19 11.49 20.70
C SER A 220 22.31 12.94 21.20
N VAL A 221 23.51 13.35 21.62
CA VAL A 221 23.80 14.66 22.21
C VAL A 221 25.08 15.25 21.65
N ILE A 222 25.06 16.56 21.38
CA ILE A 222 26.26 17.38 21.21
C ILE A 222 26.41 18.39 22.35
N THR A 223 27.64 18.53 22.84
CA THR A 223 28.07 19.61 23.74
C THR A 223 29.28 20.35 23.16
N LEU A 224 29.67 21.46 23.80
CA LEU A 224 30.94 22.11 23.50
C LEU A 224 32.13 21.30 24.03
N SER A 225 33.26 21.37 23.34
CA SER A 225 34.54 20.85 23.83
C SER A 225 34.86 21.35 25.24
N GLY A 226 35.28 20.43 26.10
CA GLY A 226 35.56 20.69 27.52
C GLY A 226 34.36 20.48 28.46
N HIS A 227 33.17 20.17 27.94
CA HIS A 227 32.06 19.68 28.76
C HIS A 227 32.37 18.29 29.33
N SER A 228 31.79 17.96 30.50
CA SER A 228 31.85 16.62 31.07
C SER A 228 31.25 15.57 30.11
N PRO A 229 31.73 14.32 30.12
CA PRO A 229 31.10 13.27 29.31
C PRO A 229 29.61 13.12 29.62
N VAL A 230 28.84 12.87 28.57
CA VAL A 230 27.43 12.48 28.64
C VAL A 230 27.36 11.07 28.05
N SER A 231 26.75 10.15 28.77
CA SER A 231 26.68 8.74 28.39
C SER A 231 25.27 8.15 28.52
N ALA A 232 24.38 8.87 29.20
CA ALA A 232 22.97 8.53 29.34
C ALA A 232 22.12 9.81 29.46
N LEU A 233 20.79 9.68 29.33
CA LEU A 233 19.88 10.83 29.44
C LEU A 233 19.91 11.46 30.84
N GLU A 234 20.17 10.66 31.86
CA GLU A 234 20.25 11.07 33.26
C GLU A 234 21.43 12.04 33.51
N ASP A 235 22.49 11.97 32.70
CA ASP A 235 23.60 12.91 32.77
C ASP A 235 23.18 14.35 32.38
N LEU A 236 22.00 14.51 31.79
CA LEU A 236 21.40 15.79 31.39
C LEU A 236 20.40 16.34 32.42
N GLU A 237 20.21 15.70 33.57
CA GLU A 237 19.36 16.20 34.64
C GLU A 237 19.77 17.65 35.02
N ASP A 238 18.78 18.53 35.16
CA ASP A 238 18.94 19.97 35.43
C ASP A 238 19.76 20.76 34.38
N GLN A 239 20.24 20.13 33.30
CA GLN A 239 20.96 20.81 32.23
C GLN A 239 20.02 21.52 31.27
N ARG A 240 20.49 22.63 30.67
CA ARG A 240 19.75 23.34 29.62
C ARG A 240 19.99 22.66 28.29
N VAL A 241 18.98 21.98 27.77
CA VAL A 241 19.09 21.23 26.51
C VAL A 241 18.19 21.85 25.45
N CYS A 242 18.71 22.05 24.24
CA CYS A 242 17.90 22.44 23.09
C CYS A 242 17.62 21.23 22.20
N THR A 243 16.39 21.12 21.73
CA THR A 243 15.97 20.12 20.74
C THR A 243 15.07 20.75 19.68
N LEU A 244 14.73 19.99 18.64
CA LEU A 244 13.81 20.45 17.61
C LEU A 244 12.36 20.43 18.10
N SER A 245 11.58 21.44 17.70
CA SER A 245 10.13 21.46 17.91
C SER A 245 9.50 20.20 17.32
N THR A 246 8.57 19.59 18.05
CA THR A 246 7.90 18.33 17.69
C THR A 246 8.84 17.13 17.51
N SER A 247 10.09 17.20 18.00
CA SER A 247 11.01 16.06 18.03
C SER A 247 10.53 14.99 19.02
N THR A 248 10.79 13.73 18.70
CA THR A 248 10.61 12.57 19.59
C THR A 248 11.57 12.64 20.79
N SER A 249 12.76 13.21 20.59
CA SER A 249 13.78 13.40 21.63
C SER A 249 13.31 14.24 22.82
N GLN A 250 12.33 15.13 22.59
CA GLN A 250 11.82 16.03 23.62
C GLN A 250 11.27 15.28 24.83
N SER A 251 10.50 14.22 24.59
CA SER A 251 9.84 13.47 25.67
C SER A 251 10.85 12.77 26.57
N ALA A 252 11.87 12.14 25.99
CA ALA A 252 12.92 11.45 26.74
C ALA A 252 13.72 12.43 27.62
N LEU A 253 14.10 13.59 27.08
CA LEU A 253 14.81 14.64 27.83
C LEU A 253 13.98 15.19 28.99
N THR A 254 12.67 15.41 28.75
CA THR A 254 11.77 15.92 29.79
C THR A 254 11.61 14.93 30.94
N LEU A 255 11.55 13.63 30.63
CA LEU A 255 11.46 12.56 31.63
C LEU A 255 12.77 12.43 32.44
N ALA A 256 13.92 12.71 31.82
CA ALA A 256 15.23 12.71 32.47
C ALA A 256 15.51 13.98 33.30
N GLY A 257 14.57 14.92 33.42
CA GLY A 257 14.72 16.11 34.26
C GLY A 257 15.48 17.27 33.61
N ALA A 258 15.78 17.21 32.30
CA ALA A 258 16.46 18.31 31.60
C ALA A 258 15.57 19.55 31.44
N HIS A 259 16.17 20.73 31.43
CA HIS A 259 15.52 22.00 31.10
C HIS A 259 15.46 22.20 29.58
N VAL A 260 14.40 21.67 28.96
CA VAL A 260 14.28 21.60 27.49
C VAL A 260 13.77 22.91 26.88
N SER A 261 14.52 23.44 25.92
CA SER A 261 14.11 24.50 24.99
C SER A 261 13.93 23.95 23.57
N ARG A 262 13.12 24.61 22.74
CA ARG A 262 12.75 24.13 21.40
C ARG A 262 13.00 25.16 20.33
N LYS A 263 13.48 24.70 19.17
CA LYS A 263 13.65 25.49 17.95
C LYS A 263 13.13 24.77 16.73
N ASN A 264 12.67 25.52 15.74
CA ASN A 264 12.19 24.95 14.48
C ASN A 264 13.31 24.57 13.51
N ARG A 265 14.52 25.07 13.77
CA ARG A 265 15.75 24.85 13.02
C ARG A 265 16.85 24.45 13.99
N VAL A 266 17.59 23.41 13.66
CA VAL A 266 18.67 22.89 14.52
C VAL A 266 19.81 23.91 14.60
N ARG A 267 20.05 24.70 13.53
CA ARG A 267 21.04 25.78 13.54
C ARG A 267 20.83 26.77 14.68
N ASP A 268 19.58 27.00 15.09
CA ASP A 268 19.25 27.94 16.16
C ASP A 268 19.62 27.35 17.53
N CYS A 269 19.51 26.03 17.71
CA CYS A 269 20.03 25.35 18.90
C CYS A 269 21.55 25.48 18.97
N PHE A 270 22.26 25.23 17.86
CA PHE A 270 23.72 25.40 17.82
C PHE A 270 24.16 26.85 18.07
N ALA A 271 23.42 27.83 17.57
CA ALA A 271 23.70 29.24 17.84
C ALA A 271 23.55 29.60 19.33
N GLU A 272 22.61 28.98 20.05
CA GLU A 272 22.46 29.16 21.50
C GLU A 272 23.53 28.39 22.29
N LEU A 273 23.93 27.21 21.82
CA LEU A 273 25.04 26.43 22.39
C LEU A 273 26.34 27.23 22.31
N ASP A 274 26.61 27.85 21.16
CA ASP A 274 27.79 28.67 20.94
C ASP A 274 27.88 29.89 21.87
N LYS A 275 26.73 30.46 22.21
CA LYS A 275 26.61 31.57 23.17
C LYS A 275 26.64 31.09 24.63
N ARG A 276 26.67 29.78 24.87
CA ARG A 276 26.56 29.14 26.20
C ARG A 276 25.24 29.43 26.91
N ASN A 277 24.19 29.73 26.14
CA ASN A 277 22.83 29.92 26.65
C ASN A 277 22.14 28.59 26.96
N ILE A 278 22.67 27.50 26.41
CA ILE A 278 22.33 26.11 26.70
C ILE A 278 23.63 25.31 26.88
N ASP A 279 23.52 24.11 27.45
CA ASP A 279 24.64 23.23 27.78
C ASP A 279 24.81 22.12 26.72
N ALA A 280 23.70 21.69 26.12
CA ALA A 280 23.69 20.63 25.12
C ALA A 280 22.61 20.80 24.03
N VAL A 281 22.83 20.19 22.87
CA VAL A 281 21.84 19.99 21.82
C VAL A 281 21.57 18.50 21.70
N SER A 282 20.30 18.08 21.78
CA SER A 282 19.94 16.66 21.65
C SER A 282 18.85 16.45 20.61
N THR A 283 19.13 15.55 19.68
CA THR A 283 18.26 15.07 18.59
C THR A 283 18.91 13.83 17.99
N ASP A 284 18.35 13.32 16.91
CA ASP A 284 18.85 12.20 16.13
C ASP A 284 20.35 12.33 15.77
N ALA A 285 21.12 11.26 16.00
CA ALA A 285 22.56 11.19 15.84
C ALA A 285 23.00 11.52 14.40
N ALA A 286 22.27 11.08 13.39
CA ALA A 286 22.51 11.43 11.99
C ALA A 286 22.47 12.95 11.74
N ILE A 287 21.60 13.70 12.44
CA ILE A 287 21.55 15.17 12.31
C ILE A 287 22.74 15.82 13.01
N LEU A 288 23.13 15.29 14.18
CA LEU A 288 24.22 15.83 14.98
C LEU A 288 25.61 15.56 14.35
N ALA A 289 25.75 14.40 13.69
CA ALA A 289 26.98 13.97 13.03
C ALA A 289 27.53 15.05 12.08
N GLY A 290 26.70 15.62 11.21
CA GLY A 290 27.14 16.64 10.27
C GLY A 290 27.62 17.93 10.92
N TRP A 291 27.06 18.32 12.06
CA TRP A 291 27.55 19.48 12.83
C TRP A 291 28.91 19.18 13.48
N LYS A 292 29.08 17.99 14.05
CA LYS A 292 30.38 17.53 14.56
C LYS A 292 31.42 17.47 13.44
N HIS A 293 31.08 16.89 12.29
CA HIS A 293 31.97 16.79 11.13
C HIS A 293 32.39 18.17 10.60
N LYS A 294 31.44 19.12 10.54
CA LYS A 294 31.71 20.50 10.08
C LYS A 294 32.60 21.29 11.03
N PHE A 295 32.48 21.06 12.34
CA PHE A 295 33.21 21.79 13.39
C PHE A 295 33.87 20.83 14.40
N PRO A 296 34.88 20.04 13.95
CA PRO A 296 35.38 18.90 14.71
C PRO A 296 36.03 19.28 16.05
N ASP A 297 36.69 20.43 16.15
CA ASP A 297 37.36 20.83 17.40
C ASP A 297 36.43 21.51 18.41
N LYS A 298 35.25 21.95 17.96
CA LYS A 298 34.32 22.77 18.74
C LYS A 298 33.28 21.92 19.47
N TYR A 299 32.80 20.88 18.82
CA TYR A 299 31.73 20.03 19.30
C TYR A 299 32.22 18.64 19.67
N VAL A 300 31.59 18.06 20.69
CA VAL A 300 31.77 16.66 21.07
C VAL A 300 30.42 15.96 20.93
N HIS A 301 30.42 14.83 20.23
CA HIS A 301 29.24 13.99 20.00
C HIS A 301 29.26 12.84 21.00
N TRP A 302 28.13 12.60 21.67
CA TRP A 302 27.99 11.65 22.76
C TRP A 302 26.90 10.63 22.45
N ASP A 303 27.29 9.37 22.36
CA ASP A 303 26.37 8.25 22.35
C ASP A 303 25.68 8.12 23.72
N LEU A 304 24.35 7.99 23.71
CA LEU A 304 23.53 7.80 24.90
C LEU A 304 23.24 6.32 25.21
N GLY A 305 23.66 5.39 24.35
CA GLY A 305 23.42 3.96 24.50
C GLY A 305 21.93 3.59 24.48
N LEU A 306 21.10 4.37 23.77
CA LEU A 306 19.66 4.17 23.74
C LEU A 306 19.30 3.04 22.76
N GLU A 307 18.46 2.11 23.21
CA GLU A 307 17.95 1.04 22.33
C GLU A 307 16.82 1.51 21.40
N ASN A 308 16.25 2.69 21.67
CA ASN A 308 15.12 3.22 20.92
C ASN A 308 15.58 3.77 19.57
N VAL A 309 15.11 3.12 18.50
CA VAL A 309 15.40 3.52 17.11
C VAL A 309 14.37 4.53 16.61
N GLU A 310 14.87 5.66 16.13
CA GLU A 310 14.17 6.65 15.33
C GLU A 310 14.11 6.17 13.87
N ARG A 311 12.89 6.03 13.36
CA ARG A 311 12.64 5.48 12.01
C ARG A 311 12.18 6.59 11.08
N TRP A 312 13.02 7.09 10.19
CA TRP A 312 12.63 8.18 9.29
C TRP A 312 11.77 7.68 8.13
N GLY A 313 10.64 8.33 7.89
CA GLY A 313 9.73 8.03 6.78
C GLY A 313 9.38 9.29 5.99
N VAL A 314 8.85 9.10 4.79
CA VAL A 314 8.36 10.17 3.92
C VAL A 314 6.91 10.46 4.27
N ASN A 315 6.58 11.72 4.60
CA ASN A 315 5.18 12.11 4.73
C ASN A 315 4.61 12.41 3.34
N VAL A 316 3.51 11.75 2.98
CA VAL A 316 2.87 11.81 1.66
C VAL A 316 1.49 12.49 1.69
N GLY A 317 1.07 12.99 2.86
CA GLY A 317 -0.29 13.50 3.08
C GLY A 317 -1.35 12.43 2.85
N ASP A 318 -2.61 12.82 2.61
CA ASP A 318 -3.73 11.87 2.49
C ASP A 318 -3.74 11.07 1.16
N ASN A 319 -2.61 10.98 0.46
CA ASN A 319 -2.48 10.34 -0.85
C ASN A 319 -1.95 8.90 -0.73
N ALA A 320 -2.85 7.95 -0.45
CA ALA A 320 -2.50 6.53 -0.30
C ALA A 320 -1.90 5.90 -1.57
N ALA A 321 -2.30 6.36 -2.76
CA ALA A 321 -1.73 5.89 -4.01
C ALA A 321 -0.26 6.33 -4.16
N LEU A 322 0.05 7.57 -3.77
CA LEU A 322 1.42 8.07 -3.70
C LEU A 322 2.24 7.33 -2.62
N GLU A 323 1.65 7.05 -1.45
CA GLU A 323 2.29 6.23 -0.42
C GLU A 323 2.76 4.88 -0.99
N THR A 324 1.88 4.21 -1.75
CA THR A 324 2.16 2.91 -2.37
C THR A 324 3.29 3.02 -3.39
N LEU A 325 3.32 4.09 -4.20
CA LEU A 325 4.39 4.34 -5.18
C LEU A 325 5.72 4.61 -4.49
N VAL A 326 5.74 5.43 -3.43
CA VAL A 326 6.96 5.71 -2.64
C VAL A 326 7.47 4.42 -1.98
N ASN A 327 6.57 3.62 -1.40
CA ASN A 327 6.94 2.32 -0.82
C ASN A 327 7.46 1.34 -1.89
N LEU A 328 6.97 1.42 -3.12
CA LEU A 328 7.46 0.61 -4.23
C LEU A 328 8.90 1.00 -4.59
N THR A 329 9.22 2.29 -4.65
CA THR A 329 10.61 2.77 -4.83
C THR A 329 11.51 2.26 -3.71
N LEU A 330 11.11 2.46 -2.45
CA LEU A 330 11.94 2.01 -1.31
C LEU A 330 12.11 0.48 -1.31
N TYR A 331 11.08 -0.27 -1.68
CA TYR A 331 11.16 -1.72 -1.86
C TYR A 331 12.14 -2.12 -2.95
N ARG A 332 12.11 -1.46 -4.12
CA ARG A 332 13.03 -1.74 -5.23
C ARG A 332 14.48 -1.48 -4.84
N SER A 333 14.75 -0.30 -4.26
CA SER A 333 16.06 0.05 -3.71
C SER A 333 16.56 -0.97 -2.69
N TYR A 334 15.68 -1.53 -1.86
CA TYR A 334 16.07 -2.56 -0.88
C TYR A 334 16.26 -3.96 -1.49
N ALA A 335 15.41 -4.34 -2.45
CA ALA A 335 15.28 -5.72 -2.92
C ALA A 335 16.09 -6.02 -4.19
N ASP A 336 16.41 -5.00 -5.00
CA ASP A 336 17.23 -5.15 -6.19
C ASP A 336 18.72 -4.99 -5.84
N PRO A 337 19.54 -6.06 -5.91
CA PRO A 337 20.97 -5.96 -5.63
C PRO A 337 21.75 -5.11 -6.64
N ALA A 338 21.13 -4.70 -7.76
CA ALA A 338 21.72 -3.78 -8.72
C ALA A 338 21.40 -2.30 -8.44
N ASP A 339 20.45 -2.01 -7.55
CA ASP A 339 20.13 -0.65 -7.12
C ASP A 339 20.95 -0.29 -5.89
N ASP A 340 21.97 0.55 -6.08
CA ASP A 340 22.86 1.03 -5.01
C ASP A 340 22.59 2.50 -4.64
N ARG A 341 21.47 3.08 -5.09
CA ARG A 341 21.17 4.50 -4.91
C ARG A 341 21.12 4.89 -3.44
N TRP A 342 20.53 4.04 -2.58
CA TRP A 342 20.48 4.27 -1.14
C TRP A 342 21.86 4.14 -0.49
N GLU A 343 22.62 3.09 -0.82
CA GLU A 343 23.96 2.84 -0.27
C GLU A 343 24.91 3.99 -0.64
N LEU A 344 24.87 4.45 -1.89
CA LEU A 344 25.66 5.59 -2.34
C LEU A 344 25.25 6.89 -1.63
N ALA A 345 23.94 7.11 -1.40
CA ALA A 345 23.45 8.24 -0.62
C ALA A 345 23.97 8.17 0.82
N TYR A 346 23.88 7.01 1.47
CA TYR A 346 24.36 6.82 2.84
C TYR A 346 25.87 7.03 2.93
N GLN A 347 26.65 6.40 2.05
CA GLN A 347 28.10 6.49 2.02
C GLN A 347 28.59 7.92 1.81
N ARG A 348 27.97 8.64 0.87
CA ARG A 348 28.37 10.00 0.52
C ARG A 348 28.08 11.00 1.64
N ASN A 349 26.96 10.85 2.32
CA ASN A 349 26.42 11.92 3.15
C ASN A 349 26.46 11.65 4.65
N LEU A 350 26.31 10.39 5.10
CA LEU A 350 26.28 10.05 6.52
C LEU A 350 27.56 9.33 6.95
N GLN A 351 27.96 8.28 6.22
CA GLN A 351 29.19 7.53 6.55
C GLN A 351 30.44 8.43 6.57
N SER A 352 30.48 9.46 5.72
CA SER A 352 31.57 10.44 5.64
C SER A 352 31.63 11.36 6.87
N GLU A 353 30.55 11.45 7.65
CA GLU A 353 30.46 12.31 8.84
C GLU A 353 30.87 11.60 10.12
N ILE A 354 31.00 10.27 10.09
CA ILE A 354 31.44 9.49 11.25
C ILE A 354 32.89 9.89 11.59
N ASP A 355 33.07 10.35 12.83
CA ASP A 355 34.38 10.64 13.40
C ASP A 355 35.18 9.32 13.49
N LYS A 356 36.26 9.22 12.71
CA LYS A 356 37.07 8.01 12.62
C LYS A 356 37.91 7.75 13.88
N GLU A 357 38.19 8.79 14.66
CA GLU A 357 38.99 8.66 15.88
C GLU A 357 38.11 8.31 17.08
N LYS A 358 36.88 8.85 17.11
CA LYS A 358 35.90 8.62 18.18
C LYS A 358 34.54 8.30 17.56
N PRO A 359 34.36 7.07 17.03
CA PRO A 359 33.13 6.71 16.35
C PRO A 359 31.98 6.70 17.35
N VAL A 360 30.95 7.48 17.03
CA VAL A 360 29.62 7.42 17.62
C VAL A 360 28.72 6.79 16.57
N PRO A 361 27.86 5.81 16.90
CA PRO A 361 26.88 5.32 15.95
C PRO A 361 25.94 6.47 15.57
N ILE A 362 25.76 6.70 14.26
CA ILE A 362 24.94 7.82 13.77
C ILE A 362 23.66 7.35 13.09
N ALA A 363 23.70 6.17 12.47
CA ALA A 363 22.59 5.53 11.78
C ALA A 363 23.00 4.11 11.38
N GLU A 364 22.02 3.22 11.20
CA GLU A 364 22.26 1.89 10.64
C GLU A 364 22.78 2.02 9.19
N GLY A 365 23.93 1.39 8.89
CA GLY A 365 24.58 1.43 7.59
C GLY A 365 23.97 0.53 6.51
N MET A 366 22.69 0.22 6.64
CA MET A 366 21.92 -0.63 5.73
C MET A 366 20.52 -0.06 5.60
N GLN A 367 19.95 -0.11 4.39
CA GLN A 367 18.59 0.33 4.17
C GLN A 367 17.61 -0.48 5.03
N PRO A 368 16.66 0.16 5.74
CA PRO A 368 15.61 -0.55 6.44
C PRO A 368 14.84 -1.48 5.50
N ARG A 369 14.50 -2.68 5.99
CA ARG A 369 13.72 -3.64 5.22
C ARG A 369 12.35 -3.06 4.88
N VAL A 370 11.98 -3.15 3.61
CA VAL A 370 10.66 -2.75 3.11
C VAL A 370 9.91 -3.97 2.60
N GLU A 371 8.65 -4.10 2.99
CA GLU A 371 7.77 -5.14 2.45
C GLU A 371 7.31 -4.75 1.04
N ARG A 372 7.16 -5.75 0.17
CA ARG A 372 6.67 -5.52 -1.18
C ARG A 372 5.23 -4.97 -1.11
N PRO A 373 4.95 -3.77 -1.65
CA PRO A 373 3.60 -3.26 -1.72
C PRO A 373 2.72 -4.11 -2.64
N ASP A 374 1.43 -4.18 -2.36
CA ASP A 374 0.47 -4.94 -3.16
C ASP A 374 0.16 -4.19 -4.48
N VAL A 375 1.01 -4.39 -5.48
CA VAL A 375 0.95 -3.79 -6.81
C VAL A 375 0.89 -4.89 -7.85
N ARG A 376 -0.03 -4.76 -8.81
CA ARG A 376 -0.14 -5.74 -9.91
C ARG A 376 0.97 -5.52 -10.93
N HIS A 377 1.63 -6.61 -11.29
CA HIS A 377 2.60 -6.67 -12.39
C HIS A 377 2.17 -7.73 -13.39
N LEU A 378 2.41 -7.47 -14.67
CA LEU A 378 2.21 -8.46 -15.72
C LEU A 378 3.39 -9.44 -15.73
N PRO A 379 3.21 -10.69 -16.22
CA PRO A 379 4.28 -11.71 -16.21
C PRO A 379 5.56 -11.34 -16.97
N TRP A 380 5.51 -10.30 -17.81
CA TRP A 380 6.63 -9.79 -18.61
C TRP A 380 7.17 -8.45 -18.10
N GLU A 381 6.60 -7.89 -17.02
CA GLU A 381 7.12 -6.70 -16.35
C GLU A 381 8.11 -7.12 -15.27
N ASP A 382 9.23 -6.39 -15.15
CA ASP A 382 10.15 -6.60 -14.04
C ASP A 382 9.49 -6.09 -12.75
N PRO A 383 9.28 -6.95 -11.73
CA PRO A 383 8.76 -6.49 -10.44
C PRO A 383 9.68 -5.46 -9.76
N LEU A 384 10.97 -5.43 -10.10
CA LEU A 384 11.96 -4.53 -9.53
C LEU A 384 12.18 -3.25 -10.35
N GLY A 385 11.61 -3.14 -11.56
CA GLY A 385 11.68 -1.91 -12.36
C GLY A 385 12.22 -2.14 -13.76
#